data_AF-A0A6P1RDA1-F1
#
_entry.id   AF-A0A6P1RDA1-F1
#
_cell.length_a   1.000
_cell.length_b   1.000
_cell.length_c   1.000
_cell.angle_alpha   90.00
_cell.angle_beta   90.00
_cell.angle_gamma   90.00
#
_symmetry.space_group_name_H-M   'P 1'
#
loop_
_entity.id
_entity.type
_entity.pdbx_description
1 polymer ?
#
loop_
_entity_poly.entity_id
_entity_poly.type
_entity_poly.pdbx_seq_one_letter_code
_entity_poly.pdbx_strand_id
1 'polypeptide(L)'
;MSATNKTPRSVRAPRGQDEVGNEPDDFRADAGATQAPADLAPDLDQAARFLRALDPDPATRFLFKTLDDSGCDAPNLEEQHLGTLAERADDLAELNGRGAGIFVTINRTVPHRVRRRAEDVIAVRAVFVDLDGAPLQPVLDHHIKPHCIVETSPGKYHAHWFTDDVPLDQFSLIQLALAEQFNGDPSVHDLPRIARLAGFYHYKREPHLVRIVSLDADLPRYPGAIFGRKPTPVMKPYQERGPVTSCDIMLACAALAVIPPADPVSDHAWHDRNHIGMAAWRASDGDPEVYDAWCEWLHRSGRYSERHANRQWKKYGKNIHALKPGRRPLGLGTLIAMADIADPCWRDKMILDFVMAMLKDEEAHHG
;
A
#
# COMPACT_ATOMS: atom_id res chain seq x y z
N MET A 1 -46.22 -49.68 -61.97
CA MET A 1 -45.49 -48.98 -63.05
C MET A 1 -44.37 -48.18 -62.38
N SER A 2 -43.20 -48.79 -62.19
CA SER A 2 -42.02 -48.74 -63.07
C SER A 2 -41.25 -47.43 -63.00
N ALA A 3 -40.19 -47.50 -62.18
CA ALA A 3 -38.82 -46.98 -62.32
C ALA A 3 -38.55 -45.73 -63.18
N THR A 4 -37.72 -44.84 -62.64
CA THR A 4 -36.36 -44.63 -63.18
C THR A 4 -35.44 -43.94 -62.19
N ASN A 5 -34.19 -44.39 -62.24
CA ASN A 5 -33.05 -44.15 -61.35
C ASN A 5 -32.11 -43.12 -62.00
N LYS A 6 -31.39 -42.29 -61.22
CA LYS A 6 -30.05 -41.72 -61.56
C LYS A 6 -29.52 -40.73 -60.50
N THR A 7 -28.32 -41.04 -60.00
CA THR A 7 -27.31 -40.13 -59.43
C THR A 7 -26.00 -40.35 -60.24
N PRO A 8 -24.88 -39.63 -60.01
CA PRO A 8 -24.64 -38.20 -59.75
C PRO A 8 -23.50 -37.65 -60.66
N ARG A 9 -23.09 -36.37 -60.56
CA ARG A 9 -21.73 -35.93 -60.95
C ARG A 9 -21.33 -34.59 -60.34
N SER A 10 -20.06 -34.51 -59.96
CA SER A 10 -19.35 -33.43 -59.26
C SER A 10 -18.47 -32.57 -60.19
N VAL A 11 -17.96 -31.48 -59.58
CA VAL A 11 -16.72 -30.70 -59.88
C VAL A 11 -16.86 -29.46 -60.79
N ARG A 12 -16.55 -28.25 -60.26
CA ARG A 12 -15.25 -27.53 -60.43
C ARG A 12 -15.18 -26.20 -59.66
N ALA A 13 -13.98 -25.89 -59.14
CA ALA A 13 -13.56 -24.68 -58.39
C ALA A 13 -13.44 -23.40 -59.26
N PRO A 14 -13.17 -22.21 -58.67
CA PRO A 14 -11.77 -21.72 -58.65
C PRO A 14 -11.33 -20.76 -57.50
N ARG A 15 -9.99 -20.67 -57.33
CA ARG A 15 -9.11 -19.55 -56.89
C ARG A 15 -9.41 -18.88 -55.53
N GLY A 16 -8.49 -18.78 -54.56
CA GLY A 16 -7.05 -18.53 -54.63
C GLY A 16 -6.79 -17.05 -54.37
N GLN A 17 -6.70 -16.66 -53.09
CA GLN A 17 -6.09 -15.40 -52.62
C GLN A 17 -5.35 -15.68 -51.32
N ASP A 18 -4.11 -15.20 -51.29
CA ASP A 18 -3.13 -15.34 -50.23
C ASP A 18 -3.50 -14.42 -49.05
N GLU A 19 -3.64 -14.96 -47.85
CA GLU A 19 -3.60 -14.19 -46.61
C GLU A 19 -2.51 -14.75 -45.70
N VAL A 20 -1.53 -13.89 -45.43
CA VAL A 20 -0.42 -14.08 -44.52
C VAL A 20 -0.98 -14.14 -43.11
N GLY A 21 -0.82 -15.30 -42.45
CA GLY A 21 -1.23 -15.53 -41.07
C GLY A 21 -0.50 -14.60 -40.11
N ASN A 22 -1.29 -13.87 -39.33
CA ASN A 22 -0.85 -13.20 -38.11
C ASN A 22 -1.80 -13.69 -37.02
N GLU A 23 -1.43 -14.79 -36.34
CA GLU A 23 -2.14 -15.26 -35.14
C GLU A 23 -1.80 -14.33 -33.97
N PRO A 24 -2.78 -13.69 -33.31
CA PRO A 24 -2.62 -13.29 -31.94
C PRO A 24 -2.93 -14.48 -31.04
N ASP A 25 -1.91 -14.88 -30.26
CA ASP A 25 -1.96 -15.79 -29.13
C ASP A 25 -3.11 -15.40 -28.18
N ASP A 26 -4.26 -16.06 -28.33
CA ASP A 26 -5.45 -15.86 -27.49
C ASP A 26 -5.30 -16.73 -26.22
N PHE A 27 -4.30 -16.42 -25.38
CA PHE A 27 -4.27 -16.87 -23.98
C PHE A 27 -5.21 -15.99 -23.14
N ARG A 28 -6.50 -16.03 -23.47
CA ARG A 28 -7.54 -15.73 -22.48
C ARG A 28 -7.63 -16.92 -21.55
N ALA A 29 -6.89 -16.85 -20.45
CA ALA A 29 -7.17 -17.67 -19.28
C ALA A 29 -8.63 -17.41 -18.89
N ASP A 30 -9.45 -18.44 -19.08
CA ASP A 30 -10.82 -18.51 -18.60
C ASP A 30 -10.81 -18.23 -17.09
N ALA A 31 -11.20 -17.01 -16.71
CA ALA A 31 -11.42 -16.64 -15.32
C ALA A 31 -12.72 -17.30 -14.85
N GLY A 32 -12.67 -18.62 -14.72
CA GLY A 32 -13.65 -19.38 -13.98
C GLY A 32 -13.66 -18.86 -12.56
N ALA A 33 -14.75 -18.19 -12.19
CA ALA A 33 -15.05 -17.84 -10.82
C ALA A 33 -14.99 -19.13 -10.00
N THR A 34 -13.85 -19.34 -9.34
CA THR A 34 -13.62 -20.51 -8.51
C THR A 34 -14.41 -20.24 -7.24
N GLN A 35 -15.60 -20.84 -7.14
CA GLN A 35 -16.28 -20.94 -5.85
C GLN A 35 -15.26 -21.51 -4.86
N ALA A 36 -15.09 -20.84 -3.71
CA ALA A 36 -14.24 -21.34 -2.64
C ALA A 36 -14.63 -22.82 -2.36
N PRO A 37 -13.66 -23.75 -2.25
CA PRO A 37 -13.98 -25.15 -1.98
C PRO A 37 -14.85 -25.25 -0.72
N ALA A 38 -15.94 -26.00 -0.80
CA ALA A 38 -16.97 -26.07 0.24
C ALA A 38 -16.52 -26.61 1.62
N ASP A 39 -15.23 -26.97 1.77
CA ASP A 39 -14.68 -27.63 2.96
C ASP A 39 -13.54 -26.84 3.67
N LEU A 40 -13.28 -25.58 3.28
CA LEU A 40 -12.26 -24.77 3.95
C LEU A 40 -12.80 -24.10 5.22
N ALA A 41 -12.57 -24.74 6.37
CA ALA A 41 -12.92 -24.19 7.68
C ALA A 41 -11.72 -23.49 8.35
N PRO A 42 -11.91 -22.31 8.97
CA PRO A 42 -10.85 -21.66 9.72
C PRO A 42 -10.43 -22.48 10.97
N ASP A 43 -9.16 -22.35 11.34
CA ASP A 43 -8.55 -22.91 12.55
C ASP A 43 -8.60 -21.86 13.67
N LEU A 44 -9.70 -21.87 14.43
CA LEU A 44 -9.91 -20.91 15.51
C LEU A 44 -8.94 -21.11 16.69
N ASP A 45 -8.37 -22.30 16.84
CA ASP A 45 -7.34 -22.55 17.87
C ASP A 45 -6.05 -21.80 17.51
N GLN A 46 -5.67 -21.75 16.23
CA GLN A 46 -4.57 -20.91 15.77
C GLN A 46 -4.82 -19.42 16.01
N ALA A 47 -6.03 -18.94 15.71
CA ALA A 47 -6.40 -17.56 15.99
C ALA A 47 -6.30 -17.25 17.49
N ALA A 48 -6.80 -18.15 18.34
CA ALA A 48 -6.73 -18.01 19.79
C ALA A 48 -5.28 -17.97 20.31
N ARG A 49 -4.40 -18.84 19.80
CA ARG A 49 -2.97 -18.85 20.16
C ARG A 49 -2.28 -17.55 19.77
N PHE A 50 -2.52 -17.05 18.56
CA PHE A 50 -1.93 -15.78 18.10
C PHE A 50 -2.38 -14.59 18.95
N LEU A 51 -3.69 -14.47 19.20
CA LEU A 51 -4.24 -13.36 19.98
C LEU A 51 -3.80 -13.40 21.45
N ARG A 52 -3.72 -14.59 22.05
CA ARG A 52 -3.21 -14.76 23.43
C ARG A 52 -1.73 -14.39 23.52
N ALA A 53 -0.95 -14.66 22.48
CA ALA A 53 0.45 -14.26 22.43
C ALA A 53 0.60 -12.72 22.31
N LEU A 54 -0.28 -12.08 21.53
CA LEU A 54 -0.33 -10.61 21.44
C LEU A 54 -0.75 -9.94 22.75
N ASP A 55 -1.77 -10.46 23.42
CA ASP A 55 -2.28 -9.95 24.70
C ASP A 55 -2.80 -11.15 25.54
N PRO A 56 -2.13 -11.50 26.66
CA PRO A 56 -2.45 -12.70 27.43
C PRO A 56 -3.78 -12.60 28.20
N ASP A 57 -4.33 -11.39 28.37
CA ASP A 57 -5.61 -11.20 29.05
C ASP A 57 -6.77 -11.74 28.18
N PRO A 58 -7.50 -12.78 28.63
CA PRO A 58 -8.60 -13.37 27.87
C PRO A 58 -9.79 -12.44 27.68
N ALA A 59 -9.91 -11.37 28.47
CA ALA A 59 -10.92 -10.33 28.29
C ALA A 59 -10.52 -9.30 27.24
N THR A 60 -9.31 -9.41 26.67
CA THR A 60 -8.84 -8.47 25.65
C THR A 60 -9.76 -8.48 24.43
N ARG A 61 -10.23 -7.28 24.09
CA ARG A 61 -10.96 -7.02 22.86
C ARG A 61 -9.98 -6.55 21.79
N PHE A 62 -10.11 -7.13 20.61
CA PHE A 62 -9.32 -6.77 19.44
C PHE A 62 -10.22 -6.11 18.40
N LEU A 63 -9.61 -5.23 17.60
CA LEU A 63 -10.26 -4.66 16.42
C LEU A 63 -9.88 -5.49 15.20
N PHE A 64 -10.83 -6.30 14.74
CA PHE A 64 -10.72 -7.07 13.52
C PHE A 64 -11.14 -6.20 12.33
N LYS A 65 -10.47 -6.39 11.20
CA LYS A 65 -10.83 -5.79 9.91
C LYS A 65 -10.93 -6.91 8.89
N THR A 66 -11.99 -6.90 8.11
CA THR A 66 -12.11 -7.76 6.94
C THR A 66 -11.90 -6.94 5.67
N LEU A 67 -11.32 -7.58 4.66
CA LEU A 67 -11.10 -7.03 3.32
C LEU A 67 -11.58 -8.05 2.28
N ASP A 68 -12.06 -7.58 1.14
CA ASP A 68 -12.33 -8.47 0.01
C ASP A 68 -11.00 -8.99 -0.55
N ASP A 69 -10.74 -10.28 -0.37
CA ASP A 69 -9.58 -10.96 -0.94
C ASP A 69 -9.92 -11.68 -2.25
N SER A 70 -11.21 -11.88 -2.55
CA SER A 70 -11.66 -12.68 -3.69
C SER A 70 -11.48 -11.98 -5.03
N GLY A 71 -11.34 -10.64 -5.02
CA GLY A 71 -11.21 -9.83 -6.23
C GLY A 71 -12.50 -9.71 -7.05
N CYS A 72 -13.62 -10.19 -6.51
CA CYS A 72 -14.92 -10.20 -7.19
C CYS A 72 -15.79 -8.96 -6.86
N ASP A 73 -15.24 -7.96 -6.16
CA ASP A 73 -15.98 -6.80 -5.62
C ASP A 73 -17.28 -7.24 -4.93
N ALA A 74 -17.19 -8.29 -4.09
CA ALA A 74 -18.37 -8.84 -3.45
C ALA A 74 -18.92 -7.81 -2.44
N PRO A 75 -20.23 -7.48 -2.49
CA PRO A 75 -20.80 -6.52 -1.57
C PRO A 75 -20.67 -7.01 -0.12
N ASN A 76 -20.27 -6.10 0.77
CA ASN A 76 -20.24 -6.30 2.23
C ASN A 76 -19.22 -7.34 2.73
N LEU A 77 -17.96 -7.29 2.26
CA LEU A 77 -16.83 -8.01 2.89
C LEU A 77 -15.84 -7.09 3.62
N GLU A 78 -16.05 -5.78 3.55
CA GLU A 78 -15.18 -4.77 4.13
C GLU A 78 -15.76 -4.19 5.44
N GLU A 79 -15.46 -4.84 6.57
CA GLU A 79 -16.09 -4.53 7.85
C GLU A 79 -15.07 -4.39 8.99
N GLN A 80 -15.46 -3.71 10.08
CA GLN A 80 -14.64 -3.62 11.30
C GLN A 80 -15.43 -4.18 12.49
N HIS A 81 -14.85 -5.13 13.21
CA HIS A 81 -15.48 -5.81 14.33
C HIS A 81 -14.66 -5.61 15.59
N LEU A 82 -15.28 -5.06 16.63
CA LEU A 82 -14.67 -4.97 17.95
C LEU A 82 -15.26 -6.05 18.86
N GLY A 83 -14.40 -6.88 19.44
CA GLY A 83 -14.81 -7.95 20.34
C GLY A 83 -13.65 -8.84 20.77
N THR A 84 -13.93 -9.79 21.65
CA THR A 84 -13.04 -10.94 21.87
C THR A 84 -13.15 -11.89 20.68
N LEU A 85 -12.23 -12.86 20.58
CA LEU A 85 -12.35 -13.91 19.56
C LEU A 85 -13.64 -14.74 19.76
N ALA A 86 -13.99 -15.06 21.01
CA ALA A 86 -15.18 -15.84 21.32
C ALA A 86 -16.48 -15.12 20.89
N GLU A 87 -16.52 -13.79 21.01
CA GLU A 87 -17.66 -12.97 20.55
C GLU A 87 -17.77 -12.88 19.02
N ARG A 88 -16.67 -13.09 18.28
CA ARG A 88 -16.57 -12.79 16.85
C ARG A 88 -16.23 -13.98 15.97
N ALA A 89 -15.98 -15.15 16.54
CA ALA A 89 -15.51 -16.32 15.81
C ALA A 89 -16.45 -16.71 14.66
N ASP A 90 -17.76 -16.78 14.94
CA ASP A 90 -18.77 -17.15 13.95
C ASP A 90 -18.89 -16.09 12.84
N ASP A 91 -18.99 -14.81 13.21
CA ASP A 91 -19.03 -13.68 12.25
C ASP A 91 -17.80 -13.71 11.31
N LEU A 92 -16.60 -13.89 11.87
CA LEU A 92 -15.35 -13.91 11.11
C LEU A 92 -15.22 -15.17 10.25
N ALA A 93 -15.68 -16.32 10.73
CA ALA A 93 -15.68 -17.56 9.96
C ALA A 93 -16.64 -17.49 8.77
N GLU A 94 -17.83 -16.93 8.97
CA GLU A 94 -18.80 -16.70 7.89
C GLU A 94 -18.23 -15.76 6.83
N LEU A 95 -17.65 -14.63 7.24
CA LEU A 95 -16.99 -13.69 6.33
C LEU A 95 -15.83 -14.34 5.58
N ASN A 96 -15.00 -15.15 6.27
CA ASN A 96 -13.89 -15.85 5.63
C ASN A 96 -14.40 -16.88 4.61
N GLY A 97 -15.44 -17.64 4.92
CA GLY A 97 -16.08 -18.59 3.98
C GLY A 97 -16.67 -17.91 2.73
N ARG A 98 -17.02 -16.62 2.83
CA ARG A 98 -17.44 -15.78 1.70
C ARG A 98 -16.28 -15.18 0.89
N GLY A 99 -15.04 -15.47 1.25
CA GLY A 99 -13.84 -14.98 0.58
C GLY A 99 -13.21 -13.73 1.21
N ALA A 100 -13.63 -13.31 2.42
CA ALA A 100 -13.00 -12.19 3.10
C ALA A 100 -11.66 -12.59 3.73
N GLY A 101 -10.64 -11.75 3.52
CA GLY A 101 -9.42 -11.82 4.30
C GLY A 101 -9.65 -11.30 5.72
N ILE A 102 -9.23 -12.08 6.73
CA ILE A 102 -9.37 -11.70 8.15
C ILE A 102 -8.07 -11.10 8.69
N PHE A 103 -8.18 -9.91 9.27
CA PHE A 103 -7.06 -9.16 9.84
C PHE A 103 -7.35 -8.70 11.25
N VAL A 104 -6.29 -8.47 12.01
CA VAL A 104 -6.34 -7.88 13.35
C VAL A 104 -5.46 -6.64 13.42
N THR A 105 -5.95 -5.60 14.10
CA THR A 105 -5.13 -4.43 14.46
C THR A 105 -4.18 -4.86 15.58
N ILE A 106 -2.87 -4.85 15.31
CA ILE A 106 -1.86 -5.39 16.21
C ILE A 106 -1.81 -4.60 17.53
N ASN A 107 -1.65 -3.28 17.42
CA ASN A 107 -1.51 -2.42 18.58
C ASN A 107 -2.83 -2.16 19.28
N ARG A 108 -2.76 -1.91 20.59
CA ARG A 108 -3.95 -1.73 21.44
C ARG A 108 -4.64 -0.43 21.09
N THR A 109 -5.92 -0.51 20.74
CA THR A 109 -6.77 0.65 20.50
C THR A 109 -7.55 1.04 21.74
N VAL A 110 -8.03 2.28 21.80
CA VAL A 110 -8.98 2.75 22.79
C VAL A 110 -10.17 1.77 22.90
N PRO A 111 -10.56 1.37 24.13
CA PRO A 111 -11.73 0.53 24.33
C PRO A 111 -13.00 1.15 23.73
N HIS A 112 -13.91 0.30 23.24
CA HIS A 112 -15.24 0.67 22.73
C HIS A 112 -15.31 1.49 21.44
N ARG A 113 -14.20 1.84 20.78
CA ARG A 113 -14.23 2.48 19.46
C ARG A 113 -13.90 1.50 18.35
N VAL A 114 -14.77 1.44 17.34
CA VAL A 114 -14.65 0.52 16.18
C VAL A 114 -13.83 1.13 15.04
N ARG A 115 -13.05 2.19 15.32
CA ARG A 115 -12.30 2.93 14.30
C ARG A 115 -10.81 2.82 14.54
N ARG A 116 -10.06 2.84 13.45
CA ARG A 116 -8.63 2.56 13.39
C ARG A 116 -7.81 3.80 12.97
N ARG A 117 -7.77 4.84 13.81
CA ARG A 117 -6.91 6.02 13.59
C ARG A 117 -5.68 5.92 14.49
N ALA A 118 -4.57 6.55 14.10
CA ALA A 118 -3.36 6.58 14.92
C ALA A 118 -3.63 7.17 16.32
N GLU A 119 -4.48 8.20 16.41
CA GLU A 119 -4.93 8.84 17.66
C GLU A 119 -5.74 7.90 18.58
N ASP A 120 -6.29 6.82 18.03
CA ASP A 120 -7.06 5.83 18.77
C ASP A 120 -6.19 4.65 19.24
N VAL A 121 -4.88 4.64 18.96
CA VAL A 121 -3.92 3.64 19.46
C VAL A 121 -3.32 4.13 20.78
N ILE A 122 -3.42 3.31 21.83
CA ILE A 122 -3.03 3.66 23.20
C ILE A 122 -1.81 2.92 23.73
N ALA A 123 -1.42 1.80 23.12
CA ALA A 123 -0.20 1.08 23.47
C ALA A 123 0.29 0.21 22.30
N VAL A 124 1.60 0.04 22.19
CA VAL A 124 2.22 -0.91 21.27
C VAL A 124 2.21 -2.30 21.91
N ARG A 125 1.68 -3.31 21.21
CA ARG A 125 1.72 -4.72 21.67
C ARG A 125 2.91 -5.47 21.09
N ALA A 126 3.29 -5.11 19.85
CA ALA A 126 4.34 -5.77 19.11
C ALA A 126 4.97 -4.80 18.11
N VAL A 127 6.26 -4.95 17.88
CA VAL A 127 6.90 -4.51 16.63
C VAL A 127 7.04 -5.73 15.72
N PHE A 128 7.01 -5.54 14.42
CA PHE A 128 6.92 -6.64 13.47
C PHE A 128 7.41 -6.27 12.08
N VAL A 129 7.91 -7.25 11.34
CA VAL A 129 8.31 -7.07 9.95
C VAL A 129 7.40 -7.91 9.05
N ASP A 130 6.92 -7.30 7.97
CA ASP A 130 6.37 -8.02 6.83
C ASP A 130 7.50 -8.23 5.83
N LEU A 131 7.90 -9.48 5.60
CA LEU A 131 9.03 -9.76 4.72
C LEU A 131 8.66 -9.60 3.24
N ASP A 132 7.38 -9.65 2.86
CA ASP A 132 6.89 -9.59 1.47
C ASP A 132 7.72 -10.42 0.44
N GLY A 133 8.23 -11.58 0.85
CA GLY A 133 9.06 -12.47 0.03
C GLY A 133 10.57 -12.36 0.26
N ALA A 134 11.03 -11.47 1.14
CA ALA A 134 12.40 -11.48 1.64
C ALA A 134 12.69 -12.77 2.45
N PRO A 135 13.95 -13.24 2.48
CA PRO A 135 14.31 -14.48 3.17
C PRO A 135 13.99 -14.46 4.67
N LEU A 136 13.47 -15.57 5.20
CA LEU A 136 13.19 -15.72 6.63
C LEU A 136 14.46 -15.94 7.47
N GLN A 137 15.50 -16.56 6.89
CA GLN A 137 16.69 -16.99 7.62
C GLN A 137 17.42 -15.86 8.38
N PRO A 138 17.62 -14.64 7.82
CA PRO A 138 18.22 -13.53 8.57
C PRO A 138 17.46 -13.14 9.85
N VAL A 139 16.13 -13.28 9.86
CA VAL A 139 15.30 -13.05 11.05
C VAL A 139 15.53 -14.14 12.08
N LEU A 140 15.61 -15.40 11.64
CA LEU A 140 15.86 -16.56 12.50
C LEU A 140 17.25 -16.52 13.14
N ASP A 141 18.26 -16.05 12.40
CA ASP A 141 19.65 -15.99 12.86
C ASP A 141 19.91 -14.76 13.75
N HIS A 142 19.01 -13.78 13.76
CA HIS A 142 19.15 -12.57 14.54
C HIS A 142 19.27 -12.84 16.04
N HIS A 143 20.03 -12.01 16.77
CA HIS A 143 20.25 -12.17 18.20
C HIS A 143 19.00 -11.88 19.04
N ILE A 144 18.13 -10.97 18.58
CA ILE A 144 16.79 -10.75 19.14
C ILE A 144 15.82 -11.65 18.37
N LYS A 145 15.44 -12.78 18.96
CA LYS A 145 14.54 -13.77 18.34
C LYS A 145 13.10 -13.26 18.30
N PRO A 146 12.35 -13.44 17.20
CA PRO A 146 10.92 -13.13 17.19
C PRO A 146 10.16 -14.11 18.11
N HIS A 147 9.11 -13.63 18.75
CA HIS A 147 8.21 -14.46 19.56
C HIS A 147 7.29 -15.31 18.68
N CYS A 148 6.85 -14.75 17.56
CA CYS A 148 5.90 -15.42 16.66
C CYS A 148 6.27 -15.18 15.20
N ILE A 149 6.23 -16.24 14.41
CA ILE A 149 6.38 -16.21 12.96
C ILE A 149 5.10 -16.77 12.36
N VAL A 150 4.48 -15.99 11.48
CA VAL A 150 3.26 -16.33 10.77
C VAL A 150 3.58 -16.42 9.28
N GLU A 151 3.24 -17.54 8.64
CA GLU A 151 3.23 -17.65 7.19
C GLU A 151 1.90 -17.10 6.68
N THR A 152 1.97 -16.02 5.90
CA THR A 152 0.79 -15.31 5.40
C THR A 152 0.38 -15.74 4.00
N SER A 153 1.30 -16.34 3.25
CA SER A 153 1.11 -17.07 2.00
C SER A 153 2.38 -17.91 1.75
N PRO A 154 2.40 -18.87 0.80
CA PRO A 154 3.57 -19.72 0.58
C PRO A 154 4.86 -18.92 0.42
N GLY A 155 5.81 -19.09 1.35
CA GLY A 155 7.10 -18.40 1.33
C GLY A 155 7.09 -16.93 1.74
N LYS A 156 5.97 -16.38 2.21
CA LYS A 156 5.88 -15.02 2.76
C LYS A 156 5.55 -15.05 4.25
N TYR A 157 6.31 -14.29 5.04
CA TYR A 157 6.24 -14.36 6.50
C TYR A 157 6.09 -13.00 7.15
N HIS A 158 5.33 -12.96 8.23
CA HIS A 158 5.37 -11.90 9.24
C HIS A 158 6.14 -12.43 10.46
N ALA A 159 7.06 -11.64 10.98
CA ALA A 159 7.74 -11.93 12.24
C ALA A 159 7.42 -10.86 13.28
N HIS A 160 6.98 -11.28 14.46
CA HIS A 160 6.49 -10.43 15.53
C HIS A 160 7.39 -10.53 16.77
N TRP A 161 7.74 -9.37 17.32
CA TRP A 161 8.38 -9.22 18.63
C TRP A 161 7.43 -8.50 19.58
N PHE A 162 6.96 -9.20 20.61
CA PHE A 162 6.05 -8.67 21.60
C PHE A 162 6.77 -7.77 22.61
N THR A 163 6.11 -6.69 23.01
CA THR A 163 6.66 -5.63 23.88
C THR A 163 5.53 -5.00 24.70
N ASP A 164 5.88 -4.32 25.79
CA ASP A 164 4.93 -3.66 26.71
C ASP A 164 5.16 -2.16 26.85
N ASP A 165 6.33 -1.64 26.46
CA ASP A 165 6.79 -0.30 26.81
C ASP A 165 7.43 0.47 25.64
N VAL A 166 7.23 0.03 24.38
CA VAL A 166 7.57 0.86 23.21
C VAL A 166 6.69 2.12 23.21
N PRO A 167 7.29 3.33 23.25
CA PRO A 167 6.54 4.57 23.12
C PRO A 167 5.86 4.69 21.75
N LEU A 168 4.65 5.25 21.71
CA LEU A 168 3.88 5.38 20.47
C LEU A 168 4.61 6.18 19.38
N ASP A 169 5.37 7.21 19.76
CA ASP A 169 6.16 8.06 18.85
C ASP A 169 7.43 7.37 18.33
N GLN A 170 7.85 6.27 18.95
CA GLN A 170 9.00 5.46 18.52
C GLN A 170 8.61 4.33 17.56
N PHE A 171 7.34 3.89 17.57
CA PHE A 171 6.87 2.74 16.80
C PHE A 171 7.27 2.79 15.32
N SER A 172 6.96 3.91 14.64
CA SER A 172 7.25 4.03 13.20
C SER A 172 8.75 3.99 12.88
N LEU A 173 9.59 4.54 13.75
CA LEU A 173 11.05 4.54 13.55
C LEU A 173 11.63 3.13 13.73
N ILE A 174 11.13 2.37 14.69
CA ILE A 174 11.52 0.98 14.94
C ILE A 174 11.07 0.10 13.76
N GLN A 175 9.82 0.23 13.31
CA GLN A 175 9.30 -0.52 12.17
C GLN A 175 10.14 -0.30 10.89
N LEU A 176 10.47 0.95 10.57
CA LEU A 176 11.32 1.27 9.42
C LEU A 176 12.73 0.67 9.58
N ALA A 177 13.28 0.67 10.80
CA ALA A 177 14.57 0.05 11.07
C ALA A 177 14.55 -1.47 10.85
N LEU A 178 13.48 -2.14 11.30
CA LEU A 178 13.29 -3.57 11.11
C LEU A 178 13.09 -3.92 9.63
N ALA A 179 12.29 -3.12 8.90
CA ALA A 179 12.10 -3.28 7.47
C ALA A 179 13.42 -3.10 6.70
N GLU A 180 14.22 -2.09 7.03
CA GLU A 180 15.55 -1.88 6.45
C GLU A 180 16.50 -3.05 6.78
N GLN A 181 16.55 -3.48 8.05
CA GLN A 181 17.44 -4.53 8.51
C GLN A 181 17.15 -5.89 7.87
N PHE A 182 15.88 -6.23 7.69
CA PHE A 182 15.45 -7.54 7.18
C PHE A 182 14.92 -7.48 5.76
N ASN A 183 15.10 -6.35 5.08
CA ASN A 183 14.63 -6.11 3.72
C ASN A 183 13.12 -6.37 3.53
N GLY A 184 12.32 -6.04 4.56
CA GLY A 184 10.87 -6.14 4.56
C GLY A 184 10.17 -4.89 4.01
N ASP A 185 8.84 -4.89 4.01
CA ASP A 185 8.02 -3.81 3.46
C ASP A 185 8.10 -2.52 4.32
N PRO A 186 8.71 -1.42 3.80
CA PRO A 186 8.81 -0.16 4.53
C PRO A 186 7.45 0.53 4.71
N SER A 187 6.40 0.12 4.01
CA SER A 187 5.05 0.66 4.17
C SER A 187 4.43 0.32 5.53
N VAL A 188 4.92 -0.72 6.21
CA VAL A 188 4.36 -1.29 7.45
C VAL A 188 4.91 -0.57 8.69
N HIS A 189 4.59 0.71 8.86
CA HIS A 189 5.16 1.52 9.95
C HIS A 189 4.16 2.38 10.74
N ASP A 190 2.86 2.39 10.41
CA ASP A 190 1.87 3.19 11.14
C ASP A 190 1.31 2.46 12.37
N LEU A 191 1.06 3.20 13.44
CA LEU A 191 0.54 2.67 14.70
C LEU A 191 -0.68 1.76 14.58
N PRO A 192 -1.72 2.10 13.79
CA PRO A 192 -2.93 1.30 13.74
C PRO A 192 -2.86 0.20 12.67
N ARG A 193 -1.66 -0.27 12.28
CA ARG A 193 -1.46 -1.27 11.23
C ARG A 193 -2.19 -2.59 11.56
N ILE A 194 -2.80 -3.15 10.51
CA ILE A 194 -3.43 -4.46 10.53
C ILE A 194 -2.46 -5.52 10.01
N ALA A 195 -2.53 -6.73 10.53
CA ALA A 195 -1.86 -7.91 9.99
C ALA A 195 -2.85 -9.05 9.83
N ARG A 196 -2.51 -10.04 8.99
CA ARG A 196 -3.34 -11.24 8.80
C ARG A 196 -3.46 -11.98 10.14
N LEU A 197 -4.68 -12.40 10.46
CA LEU A 197 -4.91 -13.22 11.65
C LEU A 197 -4.66 -14.69 11.29
N ALA A 198 -3.70 -15.33 11.97
CA ALA A 198 -3.49 -16.76 11.82
C ALA A 198 -4.77 -17.55 12.17
N GLY A 199 -5.01 -18.65 11.46
CA GLY A 199 -6.22 -19.46 11.59
C GLY A 199 -7.29 -19.19 10.53
N PHE A 200 -7.12 -18.18 9.66
CA PHE A 200 -8.07 -17.89 8.59
C PHE A 200 -7.42 -18.03 7.20
N TYR A 201 -8.23 -18.32 6.19
CA TYR A 201 -7.76 -18.39 4.81
C TYR A 201 -7.56 -17.00 4.20
N HIS A 202 -6.53 -16.84 3.37
CA HIS A 202 -6.45 -15.71 2.43
C HIS A 202 -6.84 -16.18 1.02
N TYR A 203 -7.58 -15.34 0.29
CA TYR A 203 -8.18 -15.72 -1.01
C TYR A 203 -7.62 -14.95 -2.22
N LYS A 204 -6.57 -14.12 -2.02
CA LYS A 204 -5.95 -13.36 -3.12
C LYS A 204 -5.35 -14.22 -4.24
N ARG A 205 -5.12 -15.50 -3.97
CA ARG A 205 -4.58 -16.52 -4.88
C ARG A 205 -5.25 -17.84 -4.53
N GLU A 206 -4.61 -18.98 -4.80
CA GLU A 206 -5.02 -20.26 -4.22
C GLU A 206 -5.24 -20.11 -2.70
N PRO A 207 -6.41 -20.55 -2.18
CA PRO A 207 -6.73 -20.41 -0.78
C PRO A 207 -5.63 -21.01 0.09
N HIS A 208 -5.08 -20.21 0.99
CA HIS A 208 -4.04 -20.67 1.90
C HIS A 208 -4.33 -20.22 3.32
N LEU A 209 -4.23 -21.19 4.23
CA LEU A 209 -4.45 -21.00 5.65
C LEU A 209 -3.27 -20.22 6.23
N VAL A 210 -3.50 -18.97 6.62
CA VAL A 210 -2.52 -18.18 7.37
C VAL A 210 -2.22 -18.92 8.66
N ARG A 211 -0.97 -19.28 8.91
CA ARG A 211 -0.62 -20.19 10.00
C ARG A 211 0.58 -19.73 10.81
N ILE A 212 0.56 -20.06 12.09
CA ILE A 212 1.72 -19.92 12.97
C ILE A 212 2.75 -20.99 12.58
N VAL A 213 3.93 -20.55 12.14
CA VAL A 213 5.07 -21.44 11.86
C VAL A 213 5.87 -21.68 13.14
N SER A 214 6.04 -20.64 13.94
CA SER A 214 6.71 -20.70 15.24
C SER A 214 6.02 -19.76 16.21
N LEU A 215 5.86 -20.21 17.44
CA LEU A 215 5.44 -19.40 18.58
C LEU A 215 6.20 -19.88 19.79
N ASP A 216 7.06 -19.02 20.31
CA ASP A 216 7.78 -19.24 21.55
C ASP A 216 7.04 -18.49 22.67
N ALA A 217 6.21 -19.24 23.41
CA ALA A 217 5.39 -18.70 24.48
C ALA A 217 6.20 -18.48 25.78
N ASP A 218 7.40 -19.05 25.88
CA ASP A 218 8.26 -18.94 27.06
C ASP A 218 9.19 -17.72 26.99
N LEU A 219 9.40 -17.17 25.79
CA LEU A 219 10.13 -15.91 25.63
C LEU A 219 9.41 -14.75 26.34
N PRO A 220 10.09 -14.03 27.25
CA PRO A 220 9.51 -12.85 27.86
C PRO A 220 9.31 -11.77 26.81
N ARG A 221 8.30 -10.92 27.00
CA ARG A 221 8.08 -9.73 26.17
C ARG A 221 9.32 -8.82 26.28
N TYR A 222 9.78 -8.29 25.16
CA TYR A 222 10.99 -7.51 25.14
C TYR A 222 10.74 -6.07 25.60
N PRO A 223 11.65 -5.50 26.41
CA PRO A 223 11.63 -4.07 26.67
C PRO A 223 11.89 -3.32 25.36
N GLY A 224 11.10 -2.29 25.07
CA GLY A 224 11.18 -1.50 23.85
C GLY A 224 12.55 -0.87 23.63
N ALA A 225 13.31 -0.65 24.71
CA ALA A 225 14.69 -0.17 24.65
C ALA A 225 15.63 -1.12 23.85
N ILE A 226 15.32 -2.41 23.74
CA ILE A 226 16.15 -3.38 23.00
C ILE A 226 16.18 -3.09 21.50
N PHE A 227 15.13 -2.47 20.95
CA PHE A 227 15.06 -2.09 19.54
C PHE A 227 15.77 -0.76 19.25
N GLY A 228 16.40 -0.17 20.27
CA GLY A 228 17.01 1.14 20.22
C GLY A 228 15.98 2.26 20.32
N ARG A 229 16.30 3.30 21.11
CA ARG A 229 15.60 4.58 21.00
C ARG A 229 16.23 5.33 19.84
N LYS A 230 15.56 5.39 18.70
CA LYS A 230 15.95 6.38 17.68
C LYS A 230 15.54 7.75 18.23
N PRO A 231 16.37 8.80 18.11
CA PRO A 231 15.95 10.14 18.52
C PRO A 231 14.61 10.41 17.86
N THR A 232 13.54 10.65 18.65
CA THR A 232 12.28 11.11 18.08
C THR A 232 12.68 12.35 17.27
N PRO A 233 12.51 12.37 15.93
CA PRO A 233 12.74 13.58 15.18
C PRO A 233 11.89 14.63 15.88
N VAL A 234 12.53 15.65 16.46
CA VAL A 234 11.78 16.75 17.07
C VAL A 234 10.97 17.30 15.91
N MET A 235 9.68 16.97 15.86
CA MET A 235 8.76 17.61 14.95
C MET A 235 8.84 19.07 15.37
N LYS A 236 9.55 19.88 14.59
CA LYS A 236 9.43 21.31 14.74
C LYS A 236 7.94 21.58 14.71
N PRO A 237 7.38 22.30 15.71
CA PRO A 237 5.98 22.68 15.66
C PRO A 237 5.70 23.20 14.25
N TYR A 238 4.58 22.76 13.66
CA TYR A 238 4.18 23.24 12.34
C TYR A 238 4.27 24.77 12.37
N GLN A 239 5.33 25.29 11.76
CA GLN A 239 5.45 26.72 11.57
C GLN A 239 4.49 27.01 10.44
N GLU A 240 3.57 27.96 10.64
CA GLU A 240 2.81 28.49 9.53
C GLU A 240 3.80 28.83 8.42
N ARG A 241 3.61 28.19 7.26
CA ARG A 241 4.47 28.41 6.12
C ARG A 241 4.34 29.89 5.78
N GLY A 242 5.47 30.59 5.64
CA GLY A 242 5.47 31.94 5.07
C GLY A 242 4.84 31.94 3.67
N PRO A 243 4.59 33.12 3.08
CA PRO A 243 4.05 33.21 1.73
C PRO A 243 4.90 32.39 0.76
N VAL A 244 4.23 31.68 -0.17
CA VAL A 244 4.89 30.95 -1.25
C VAL A 244 5.77 31.91 -2.03
N THR A 245 7.03 31.54 -2.24
CA THR A 245 8.01 32.34 -2.99
C THR A 245 8.10 31.85 -4.44
N SER A 246 8.62 32.70 -5.33
CA SER A 246 8.95 32.29 -6.70
C SER A 246 9.95 31.12 -6.74
N CYS A 247 10.82 31.02 -5.74
CA CYS A 247 11.74 29.89 -5.60
C CYS A 247 10.99 28.58 -5.29
N ASP A 248 9.92 28.63 -4.47
CA ASP A 248 9.09 27.45 -4.18
C ASP A 248 8.39 26.95 -5.46
N ILE A 249 7.88 27.87 -6.29
CA ILE A 249 7.24 27.58 -7.58
C ILE A 249 8.24 26.90 -8.52
N MET A 250 9.40 27.53 -8.71
CA MET A 250 10.45 27.03 -9.60
C MET A 250 10.94 25.63 -9.16
N LEU A 251 11.20 25.45 -7.87
CA LEU A 251 11.61 24.15 -7.32
C LEU A 251 10.52 23.08 -7.47
N ALA A 252 9.25 23.43 -7.30
CA ALA A 252 8.14 22.49 -7.48
C ALA A 252 8.02 22.04 -8.94
N CYS A 253 8.09 22.97 -9.89
CA CYS A 253 8.07 22.65 -11.33
C CYS A 253 9.24 21.76 -11.74
N ALA A 254 10.47 22.13 -11.35
CA ALA A 254 11.66 21.36 -11.67
C ALA A 254 11.65 19.96 -11.02
N ALA A 255 11.16 19.84 -9.79
CA ALA A 255 10.99 18.54 -9.14
C ALA A 255 9.97 17.66 -9.90
N LEU A 256 8.82 18.21 -10.28
CA LEU A 256 7.80 17.50 -11.06
C LEU A 256 8.34 17.02 -12.42
N ALA A 257 9.25 17.77 -13.04
CA ALA A 257 9.85 17.38 -14.30
C ALA A 257 10.68 16.09 -14.19
N VAL A 258 11.37 15.85 -13.07
CA VAL A 258 12.23 14.67 -12.90
C VAL A 258 11.57 13.50 -12.16
N ILE A 259 10.54 13.75 -11.34
CA ILE A 259 9.83 12.68 -10.64
C ILE A 259 9.19 11.73 -11.67
N PRO A 260 9.45 10.42 -11.62
CA PRO A 260 8.86 9.47 -12.56
C PRO A 260 7.33 9.47 -12.41
N PRO A 261 6.58 9.33 -13.52
CA PRO A 261 5.14 9.21 -13.45
C PRO A 261 4.73 7.95 -12.68
N ALA A 262 3.56 8.00 -12.04
CA ALA A 262 2.99 6.81 -11.40
C ALA A 262 2.83 5.69 -12.44
N ASP A 263 3.21 4.47 -12.06
CA ASP A 263 3.06 3.29 -12.90
C ASP A 263 1.56 3.08 -13.22
N PRO A 264 1.15 3.15 -14.50
CA PRO A 264 -0.25 3.03 -14.88
C PRO A 264 -0.89 1.66 -14.61
N VAL A 265 -0.08 0.62 -14.37
CA VAL A 265 -0.52 -0.76 -14.09
C VAL A 265 -0.53 -1.07 -12.59
N SER A 266 0.07 -0.19 -11.76
CA SER A 266 0.10 -0.37 -10.31
C SER A 266 -1.28 -0.19 -9.67
N ASP A 267 -1.65 -1.08 -8.76
CA ASP A 267 -2.84 -0.96 -7.90
C ASP A 267 -2.81 0.31 -7.04
N HIS A 268 -1.63 0.91 -6.84
CA HIS A 268 -1.42 2.15 -6.11
C HIS A 268 -1.38 3.41 -6.98
N ALA A 269 -1.52 3.29 -8.30
CA ALA A 269 -1.37 4.39 -9.26
C ALA A 269 -2.24 5.62 -8.93
N TRP A 270 -3.46 5.40 -8.40
CA TRP A 270 -4.31 6.51 -7.97
C TRP A 270 -3.75 7.23 -6.73
N HIS A 271 -3.26 6.47 -5.75
CA HIS A 271 -2.70 7.02 -4.52
C HIS A 271 -1.45 7.85 -4.80
N ASP A 272 -0.57 7.37 -5.69
CA ASP A 272 0.67 8.07 -6.06
C ASP A 272 0.39 9.39 -6.78
N ARG A 273 -0.52 9.38 -7.77
CA ARG A 273 -0.95 10.60 -8.47
C ARG A 273 -1.58 11.62 -7.53
N ASN A 274 -2.42 11.15 -6.60
CA ASN A 274 -3.08 12.01 -5.63
C ASN A 274 -2.09 12.56 -4.60
N HIS A 275 -1.09 11.76 -4.20
CA HIS A 275 -0.03 12.17 -3.29
C HIS A 275 0.83 13.29 -3.88
N ILE A 276 1.26 13.14 -5.13
CA ILE A 276 2.05 14.16 -5.85
C ILE A 276 1.21 15.42 -6.09
N GLY A 277 -0.06 15.29 -6.49
CA GLY A 277 -0.96 16.45 -6.67
C GLY A 277 -1.17 17.26 -5.38
N MET A 278 -1.37 16.59 -4.24
CA MET A 278 -1.47 17.28 -2.95
C MET A 278 -0.17 17.96 -2.53
N ALA A 279 0.98 17.35 -2.81
CA ALA A 279 2.29 17.93 -2.51
C ALA A 279 2.57 19.15 -3.39
N ALA A 280 2.29 19.09 -4.68
CA ALA A 280 2.42 20.18 -5.64
C ALA A 280 1.52 21.37 -5.28
N TRP A 281 0.22 21.12 -5.03
CA TRP A 281 -0.70 22.17 -4.63
C TRP A 281 -0.23 22.89 -3.36
N ARG A 282 0.20 22.13 -2.34
CA ARG A 282 0.70 22.71 -1.08
C ARG A 282 2.09 23.36 -1.20
N ALA A 283 2.89 22.94 -2.18
CA ALA A 283 4.18 23.57 -2.46
C ALA A 283 3.97 25.02 -2.93
N SER A 284 2.89 25.28 -3.67
CA SER A 284 2.68 26.50 -4.43
C SER A 284 1.42 27.31 -4.08
N ASP A 285 0.61 26.86 -3.12
CA ASP A 285 -0.72 27.43 -2.83
C ASP A 285 -1.64 27.47 -4.06
N GLY A 286 -1.50 26.45 -4.93
CA GLY A 286 -2.31 26.30 -6.13
C GLY A 286 -1.88 27.14 -7.33
N ASP A 287 -0.64 27.65 -7.32
CA ASP A 287 -0.06 28.43 -8.42
C ASP A 287 -0.27 27.78 -9.82
N PRO A 288 -0.62 28.57 -10.86
CA PRO A 288 -0.86 28.06 -12.21
C PRO A 288 0.34 27.37 -12.87
N GLU A 289 1.57 27.85 -12.65
CA GLU A 289 2.76 27.25 -13.28
C GLU A 289 3.00 25.83 -12.74
N VAL A 290 2.79 25.66 -11.43
CA VAL A 290 2.90 24.36 -10.78
C VAL A 290 1.74 23.44 -11.16
N TYR A 291 0.55 23.98 -11.41
CA TYR A 291 -0.57 23.22 -11.96
C TYR A 291 -0.24 22.66 -13.35
N ASP A 292 0.34 23.47 -14.22
CA ASP A 292 0.72 23.07 -15.58
C ASP A 292 1.81 21.99 -15.55
N ALA A 293 2.85 22.18 -14.74
CA ALA A 293 3.90 21.17 -14.52
C ALA A 293 3.33 19.84 -13.97
N TRP A 294 2.35 19.91 -13.06
CA TRP A 294 1.68 18.71 -12.55
C TRP A 294 0.81 18.03 -13.62
N CYS A 295 0.16 18.81 -14.49
CA CYS A 295 -0.60 18.26 -15.61
C CYS A 295 0.30 17.57 -16.63
N GLU A 296 1.48 18.13 -16.92
CA GLU A 296 2.49 17.47 -17.75
C GLU A 296 2.97 16.16 -17.11
N TRP A 297 3.23 16.17 -15.80
CA TRP A 297 3.55 14.96 -15.05
C TRP A 297 2.43 13.90 -15.14
N LEU A 298 1.16 14.28 -15.03
CA LEU A 298 0.01 13.38 -15.21
C LEU A 298 -0.12 12.84 -16.64
N HIS A 299 0.22 13.63 -17.66
CA HIS A 299 0.23 13.14 -19.05
C HIS A 299 1.22 11.98 -19.21
N ARG A 300 2.42 12.10 -18.62
CA ARG A 300 3.43 11.03 -18.64
C ARG A 300 2.97 9.77 -17.90
N SER A 301 1.97 9.85 -17.03
CA SER A 301 1.39 8.70 -16.31
C SER A 301 0.30 7.94 -17.09
N GLY A 302 0.06 8.27 -18.37
CA GLY A 302 -0.84 7.53 -19.26
C GLY A 302 -2.35 7.65 -18.96
N ARG A 303 -2.75 8.40 -17.91
CA ARG A 303 -4.15 8.63 -17.55
C ARG A 303 -4.38 10.10 -17.17
N TYR A 304 -4.47 10.96 -18.18
CA TYR A 304 -4.80 12.37 -18.02
C TYR A 304 -6.20 12.72 -18.56
N SER A 305 -6.92 13.53 -17.78
CA SER A 305 -8.14 14.21 -18.21
C SER A 305 -8.13 15.60 -17.61
N GLU A 306 -8.05 16.62 -18.44
CA GLU A 306 -8.01 18.03 -18.02
C GLU A 306 -9.17 18.39 -17.10
N ARG A 307 -10.39 17.91 -17.41
CA ARG A 307 -11.58 18.11 -16.57
C ARG A 307 -11.41 17.48 -15.18
N HIS A 308 -10.77 16.31 -15.10
CA HIS A 308 -10.51 15.62 -13.84
C HIS A 308 -9.40 16.32 -13.06
N ALA A 309 -8.28 16.66 -13.70
CA ALA A 309 -7.14 17.36 -13.11
C ALA A 309 -7.59 18.69 -12.48
N ASN A 310 -8.30 19.53 -13.23
CA ASN A 310 -8.90 20.78 -12.74
C ASN A 310 -9.79 20.57 -11.51
N ARG A 311 -10.64 19.53 -11.53
CA ARG A 311 -11.53 19.21 -10.41
C ARG A 311 -10.75 18.81 -9.16
N GLN A 312 -9.69 18.02 -9.31
CA GLN A 312 -8.87 17.58 -8.19
C GLN A 312 -8.01 18.72 -7.63
N TRP A 313 -7.41 19.54 -8.48
CA TRP A 313 -6.63 20.72 -8.07
C TRP A 313 -7.46 21.65 -7.18
N LYS A 314 -8.70 21.95 -7.59
CA LYS A 314 -9.65 22.75 -6.79
C LYS A 314 -10.08 22.07 -5.48
N LYS A 315 -10.06 20.73 -5.41
CA LYS A 315 -10.37 19.99 -4.17
C LYS A 315 -9.21 20.06 -3.17
N TYR A 316 -7.96 20.06 -3.64
CA TYR A 316 -6.79 20.16 -2.76
C TYR A 316 -6.81 21.45 -1.95
N GLY A 317 -7.15 22.58 -2.57
CA GLY A 317 -7.30 23.86 -1.87
C GLY A 317 -8.43 23.93 -0.84
N LYS A 318 -9.44 23.04 -0.92
CA LYS A 318 -10.54 22.99 0.06
C LYS A 318 -10.22 22.14 1.30
N ASN A 319 -9.19 21.30 1.24
CA ASN A 319 -8.85 20.32 2.28
C ASN A 319 -7.55 20.66 3.05
N ILE A 320 -7.08 21.91 2.99
CA ILE A 320 -5.79 22.36 3.55
C ILE A 320 -5.67 22.10 5.06
N HIS A 321 -6.76 22.27 5.81
CA HIS A 321 -6.75 22.18 7.28
C HIS A 321 -6.85 20.76 7.84
N ALA A 322 -6.94 19.72 7.01
CA ALA A 322 -7.03 18.34 7.49
C ALA A 322 -5.66 17.69 7.78
N LEU A 323 -4.64 18.48 8.15
CA LEU A 323 -3.43 17.93 8.76
C LEU A 323 -3.79 17.49 10.18
N LYS A 324 -4.05 16.19 10.32
CA LYS A 324 -4.16 15.55 11.63
C LYS A 324 -2.84 15.76 12.40
N PRO A 325 -2.89 16.05 13.70
CA PRO A 325 -1.69 16.11 14.53
C PRO A 325 -0.82 14.86 14.32
N GLY A 326 0.49 15.04 14.12
CA GLY A 326 1.45 13.94 14.01
C GLY A 326 1.72 13.40 12.59
N ARG A 327 1.15 13.98 11.51
CA ARG A 327 1.58 13.69 10.13
C ARG A 327 2.52 14.76 9.60
N ARG A 328 3.58 14.36 8.87
CA ARG A 328 4.43 15.31 8.13
C ARG A 328 3.54 16.06 7.12
N PRO A 329 3.60 17.40 7.06
CA PRO A 329 2.88 18.13 6.04
C PRO A 329 3.43 17.76 4.66
N LEU A 330 2.55 17.28 3.77
CA LEU A 330 2.88 17.15 2.35
C LEU A 330 3.12 18.54 1.77
N GLY A 331 4.12 18.69 0.91
CA GLY A 331 4.46 19.99 0.31
C GLY A 331 5.77 19.92 -0.47
N LEU A 332 6.45 21.07 -0.61
CA LEU A 332 7.68 21.16 -1.41
C LEU A 332 8.78 20.18 -0.97
N GLY A 333 8.95 19.98 0.34
CA GLY A 333 9.93 19.02 0.85
C GLY A 333 9.68 17.57 0.40
N THR A 334 8.41 17.21 0.16
CA THR A 334 8.05 15.90 -0.40
C THR A 334 8.49 15.79 -1.86
N LEU A 335 8.20 16.80 -2.68
CA LEU A 335 8.60 16.82 -4.09
C LEU A 335 10.12 16.78 -4.23
N ILE A 336 10.82 17.59 -3.43
CA ILE A 336 12.29 17.61 -3.34
C ILE A 336 12.85 16.22 -3.05
N ALA A 337 12.35 15.55 -2.01
CA ALA A 337 12.86 14.23 -1.63
C ALA A 337 12.62 13.18 -2.74
N MET A 338 11.48 13.24 -3.43
CA MET A 338 11.17 12.33 -4.54
C MET A 338 12.06 12.62 -5.77
N ALA A 339 12.31 13.89 -6.07
CA ALA A 339 13.21 14.31 -7.14
C ALA A 339 14.66 13.91 -6.85
N ASP A 340 15.12 14.02 -5.60
CA ASP A 340 16.47 13.59 -5.18
C ASP A 340 16.70 12.10 -5.39
N ILE A 341 15.66 11.28 -5.18
CA ILE A 341 15.71 9.83 -5.43
C ILE A 341 15.73 9.55 -6.93
N ALA A 342 14.93 10.28 -7.71
CA ALA A 342 14.79 10.06 -9.15
C ALA A 342 16.04 10.50 -9.94
N ASP A 343 16.63 11.64 -9.57
CA ASP A 343 17.78 12.23 -10.24
C ASP A 343 18.55 13.14 -9.26
N PRO A 344 19.59 12.64 -8.57
CA PRO A 344 20.33 13.43 -7.57
C PRO A 344 20.90 14.77 -8.08
N CYS A 345 21.08 14.93 -9.39
CA CYS A 345 21.65 16.14 -10.01
C CYS A 345 20.59 17.11 -10.56
N TRP A 346 19.30 16.89 -10.29
CA TRP A 346 18.19 17.68 -10.88
C TRP A 346 18.28 19.19 -10.59
N ARG A 347 18.81 19.58 -9.43
CA ARG A 347 18.97 21.00 -9.06
C ARG A 347 20.06 21.69 -9.86
N ASP A 348 21.15 21.00 -10.15
CA ASP A 348 22.23 21.57 -10.96
C ASP A 348 21.76 21.79 -12.40
N LYS A 349 20.92 20.88 -12.92
CA LYS A 349 20.26 21.00 -14.22
C LYS A 349 19.30 22.19 -14.25
N MET A 350 18.44 22.32 -13.23
CA MET A 350 17.54 23.47 -13.08
C MET A 350 18.30 24.81 -13.06
N ILE A 351 19.40 24.89 -12.30
CA ILE A 351 20.22 26.11 -12.23
C ILE A 351 20.85 26.41 -13.60
N LEU A 352 21.36 25.39 -14.29
CA LEU A 352 21.94 25.55 -15.62
C LEU A 352 20.89 26.04 -16.63
N ASP A 353 19.70 25.43 -16.65
CA ASP A 353 18.60 25.82 -17.54
C ASP A 353 18.16 27.27 -17.27
N PHE A 354 18.09 27.67 -16.01
CA PHE A 354 17.78 29.05 -15.61
C PHE A 354 18.84 30.05 -16.11
N VAL A 355 20.13 29.75 -15.89
CA VAL A 355 21.23 30.60 -16.37
C VAL A 355 21.23 30.70 -17.89
N MET A 356 21.01 29.60 -18.60
CA MET A 356 20.97 29.57 -20.06
C MET A 356 19.75 30.31 -20.63
N ALA A 357 18.62 30.35 -19.92
CA ALA A 357 17.45 31.14 -20.30
C ALA A 357 17.73 32.65 -20.16
N MET A 358 18.36 33.07 -19.06
CA MET A 358 18.72 34.49 -18.85
C MET A 358 19.67 35.02 -19.92
N LEU A 359 20.67 34.23 -20.32
CA LEU A 359 21.63 34.63 -21.35
C LEU A 359 20.95 34.83 -22.73
N LYS A 360 19.94 34.02 -23.05
CA LYS A 360 19.18 34.14 -24.31
C LYS A 360 18.29 35.39 -24.34
N ASP A 361 17.71 35.75 -23.19
CA ASP A 361 16.88 36.96 -23.09
C ASP A 361 17.72 38.24 -23.21
N GLU A 362 18.95 38.25 -22.68
CA GLU A 362 19.88 39.37 -22.86
C GLU A 362 20.31 39.56 -24.32
N GLU A 363 20.58 38.47 -25.05
CA GLU A 363 20.89 38.50 -26.49
C GLU A 363 19.69 38.99 -27.33
N ALA A 364 18.46 38.65 -26.94
CA ALA A 364 17.24 39.08 -27.63
C ALA A 364 16.90 40.57 -27.42
N HIS A 365 17.37 41.19 -26.33
CA HIS A 365 17.13 42.61 -26.02
C HIS A 365 18.23 43.55 -26.55
N HIS A 366 19.37 43.02 -26.98
CA HIS A 366 20.50 43.77 -27.56
C HIS A 366 20.64 43.59 -29.08
N GLY A 367 19.70 42.89 -29.73
CA GLY A 367 19.65 42.60 -31.17
C GLY A 367 18.79 43.54 -32.00
#